data_AF-A0A176FD54-F1
#
_entry.id   AF-A0A176FD54-F1
#
_cell.length_a   1.000
_cell.length_b   1.000
_cell.length_c   1.000
_cell.angle_alpha   90.00
_cell.angle_beta   90.00
_cell.angle_gamma   90.00
#
_symmetry.space_group_name_H-M   'P 1'
#
loop_
_entity.id
_entity.type
_entity.pdbx_description
1 polymer ?
#
loop_
_entity_poly.entity_id
_entity_poly.type
_entity_poly.pdbx_seq_one_letter_code
_entity_poly.pdbx_strand_id
1 'polypeptide(L)'
;MADLDAQVRESQQQVEQAQSRIAELTSRIETARSKIKGGEDATLDIENATLEEVHAHTDTMNANIAELIMGLDDVTAAFSRDFDEMRNKTGWESFVGIFSKAKSDSMRQDRIRTANIDDKLQDLIAKSDVIVSLLEGQLTMLEEQKVKVETNLSETLDEREATVGELEALRADIQALDPEIIRLEQKIANETDAAARTKLETELAEMNAKYNEKVQQEQVKLAKSQTLERYIEKGKTWVDS
;
A
#
# COMPACT_ATOMS: atom_id res chain seq x y z
N MET A 1 19.77 17.91 21.38
CA MET A 1 18.56 17.51 22.13
C MET A 1 17.29 18.15 21.58
N ALA A 2 17.25 19.48 21.35
CA ALA A 2 16.07 20.14 20.78
C ALA A 2 15.65 19.66 19.37
N ASP A 3 16.56 19.06 18.60
CA ASP A 3 16.31 18.57 17.24
C ASP A 3 15.56 17.23 17.23
N LEU A 4 16.03 16.24 18.01
CA LEU A 4 15.39 14.92 18.08
C LEU A 4 13.96 14.98 18.67
N ASP A 5 13.71 15.84 19.66
CA ASP A 5 12.35 16.03 20.19
C ASP A 5 11.37 16.64 19.18
N ALA A 6 11.87 17.52 18.31
CA ALA A 6 11.07 18.08 17.23
C ALA A 6 10.78 17.00 16.17
N GLN A 7 11.81 16.22 15.80
CA GLN A 7 11.71 15.13 14.83
C GLN A 7 10.75 14.03 15.31
N VAL A 8 10.80 13.64 16.59
CA VAL A 8 9.90 12.62 17.16
C VAL A 8 8.45 13.11 17.09
N ARG A 9 8.17 14.36 17.46
CA ARG A 9 6.80 14.92 17.38
C ARG A 9 6.30 15.05 15.95
N GLU A 10 7.16 15.48 15.04
CA GLU A 10 6.82 15.56 13.63
C GLU A 10 6.50 14.18 13.05
N SER A 11 7.31 13.17 13.38
CA SER A 11 7.06 11.79 12.97
C SER A 11 5.75 11.24 13.54
N GLN A 12 5.45 11.49 14.83
CA GLN A 12 4.16 11.14 15.42
C GLN A 12 2.98 11.75 14.66
N GLN A 13 3.06 13.04 14.34
CA GLN A 13 2.00 13.74 13.62
C GLN A 13 1.83 13.20 12.18
N GLN A 14 2.94 12.90 11.51
CA GLN A 14 2.91 12.29 10.19
C GLN A 14 2.34 10.87 10.24
N VAL A 15 2.60 10.10 11.29
CA VAL A 15 2.02 8.77 11.51
C VAL A 15 0.51 8.83 11.69
N GLU A 16 0.01 9.75 12.51
CA GLU A 16 -1.43 9.94 12.67
C GLU A 16 -2.12 10.36 11.35
N GLN A 17 -1.50 11.28 10.60
CA GLN A 17 -2.01 11.68 9.28
C GLN A 17 -1.98 10.53 8.28
N ALA A 18 -0.93 9.72 8.29
CA ALA A 18 -0.80 8.54 7.45
C ALA A 18 -1.91 7.54 7.75
N GLN A 19 -2.12 7.23 9.03
CA GLN A 19 -3.19 6.31 9.47
C GLN A 19 -4.56 6.78 8.98
N SER A 20 -4.86 8.08 9.08
CA SER A 20 -6.11 8.64 8.57
C SER A 20 -6.25 8.50 7.06
N ARG A 21 -5.19 8.83 6.30
CA ARG A 21 -5.22 8.71 4.82
C ARG A 21 -5.33 7.26 4.38
N ILE A 22 -4.60 6.36 5.03
CA ILE A 22 -4.62 4.95 4.75
C ILE A 22 -6.01 4.35 5.03
N ALA A 23 -6.65 4.74 6.12
CA ALA A 23 -8.03 4.33 6.42
C ALA A 23 -9.02 4.84 5.36
N GLU A 24 -8.88 6.10 4.93
CA GLU A 24 -9.70 6.69 3.88
C GLU A 24 -9.50 5.95 2.54
N LEU A 25 -8.25 5.70 2.15
CA LEU A 25 -7.90 4.98 0.92
C LEU A 25 -8.43 3.55 0.95
N THR A 26 -8.29 2.85 2.10
CA THR A 26 -8.84 1.50 2.29
C THR A 26 -10.35 1.51 2.10
N SER A 27 -11.06 2.48 2.70
CA SER A 27 -12.51 2.62 2.56
C SER A 27 -12.93 2.92 1.11
N ARG A 28 -12.18 3.76 0.40
CA ARG A 28 -12.42 4.04 -1.03
C ARG A 28 -12.22 2.79 -1.88
N ILE A 29 -11.16 2.01 -1.64
CA ILE A 29 -10.90 0.74 -2.35
C ILE A 29 -12.05 -0.24 -2.11
N GLU A 30 -12.49 -0.40 -0.87
CA GLU A 30 -13.58 -1.31 -0.50
C GLU A 30 -14.91 -0.88 -1.14
N THR A 31 -15.20 0.42 -1.15
CA THR A 31 -16.37 0.99 -1.83
C THR A 31 -16.32 0.73 -3.33
N ALA A 32 -15.16 0.95 -3.95
CA ALA A 32 -14.99 0.79 -5.38
C ALA A 32 -15.07 -0.70 -5.78
N ARG A 33 -14.54 -1.59 -4.95
CA ARG A 33 -14.70 -3.04 -5.06
C ARG A 33 -16.17 -3.47 -4.98
N SER A 34 -16.93 -2.91 -4.04
CA SER A 34 -18.36 -3.16 -3.95
C SER A 34 -19.13 -2.70 -5.20
N LYS A 35 -18.72 -1.58 -5.82
CA LYS A 35 -19.31 -1.09 -7.07
C LYS A 35 -18.98 -1.97 -8.26
N ILE A 36 -17.75 -2.49 -8.35
CA ILE A 36 -17.34 -3.47 -9.37
C ILE A 36 -18.17 -4.76 -9.24
N LYS A 37 -18.35 -5.28 -8.01
CA LYS A 37 -19.24 -6.43 -7.75
C LYS A 37 -20.71 -6.14 -8.13
N GLY A 38 -21.14 -4.88 -8.03
CA GLY A 38 -22.47 -4.42 -8.43
C GLY A 38 -22.68 -4.26 -9.94
N GLY A 39 -21.64 -4.41 -10.76
CA GLY A 39 -21.74 -4.27 -12.21
C GLY A 39 -21.81 -2.82 -12.72
N GLU A 40 -21.53 -1.82 -11.87
CA GLU A 40 -21.33 -0.44 -12.34
C GLU A 40 -19.95 -0.30 -12.98
N ASP A 41 -19.90 0.44 -14.09
CA ASP A 41 -18.71 0.75 -14.89
C ASP A 41 -17.74 1.63 -14.08
N ALA A 42 -17.01 1.00 -13.15
CA ALA A 42 -16.08 1.66 -12.23
C ALA A 42 -14.70 1.92 -12.89
N THR A 43 -14.70 2.21 -14.20
CA THR A 43 -13.51 2.37 -15.03
C THR A 43 -12.78 3.70 -14.83
N LEU A 44 -13.20 4.60 -13.93
CA LEU A 44 -12.73 6.00 -13.99
C LEU A 44 -12.12 6.64 -12.73
N ASP A 45 -12.25 6.11 -11.52
CA ASP A 45 -11.75 6.84 -10.31
C ASP A 45 -10.80 6.05 -9.40
N ILE A 46 -10.50 4.79 -9.69
CA ILE A 46 -9.58 3.97 -8.86
C ILE A 46 -8.13 4.07 -9.37
N GLU A 47 -7.92 4.43 -10.64
CA GLU A 47 -6.71 3.98 -11.34
C GLU A 47 -5.41 4.72 -11.03
N ASN A 48 -5.41 5.97 -10.53
CA ASN A 48 -4.17 6.75 -10.47
C ASN A 48 -3.74 7.33 -9.11
N ALA A 49 -4.52 7.21 -8.03
CA ALA A 49 -4.15 7.88 -6.76
C ALA A 49 -3.83 6.93 -5.61
N THR A 50 -4.30 5.69 -5.57
CA THR A 50 -4.45 5.02 -4.24
C THR A 50 -3.33 4.09 -3.81
N LEU A 51 -2.55 3.51 -4.72
CA LEU A 51 -1.54 2.48 -4.38
C LEU A 51 -0.09 2.98 -4.49
N GLU A 52 0.24 3.77 -5.51
CA GLU A 52 1.54 4.47 -5.58
C GLU A 52 1.69 5.49 -4.46
N GLU A 53 0.61 6.21 -4.09
CA GLU A 53 0.66 7.17 -2.98
C GLU A 53 0.89 6.47 -1.64
N VAL A 54 0.35 5.26 -1.43
CA VAL A 54 0.60 4.49 -0.19
C VAL A 54 2.05 4.02 -0.13
N HIS A 55 2.62 3.53 -1.23
CA HIS A 55 4.04 3.14 -1.28
C HIS A 55 4.98 4.33 -1.07
N ALA A 56 4.79 5.41 -1.81
CA ALA A 56 5.61 6.62 -1.67
C ALA A 56 5.52 7.19 -0.24
N HIS A 57 4.36 7.08 0.39
CA HIS A 57 4.16 7.53 1.77
C HIS A 57 4.80 6.57 2.79
N THR A 58 4.67 5.25 2.63
CA THR A 58 5.35 4.26 3.49
C THR A 58 6.87 4.40 3.39
N ASP A 59 7.41 4.63 2.20
CA ASP A 59 8.85 4.87 2.00
C ASP A 59 9.31 6.15 2.71
N THR A 60 8.50 7.21 2.63
CA THR A 60 8.77 8.46 3.36
C THR A 60 8.76 8.23 4.88
N MET A 61 7.83 7.42 5.39
CA MET A 61 7.78 7.09 6.82
C MET A 61 8.96 6.23 7.27
N ASN A 62 9.34 5.23 6.48
CA ASN A 62 10.51 4.39 6.74
C ASN A 62 11.80 5.22 6.76
N ALA A 63 11.92 6.20 5.85
CA ALA A 63 13.03 7.14 5.83
C ALA A 63 13.08 8.02 7.09
N ASN A 64 11.94 8.55 7.53
CA ASN A 64 11.85 9.40 8.73
C ASN A 64 12.18 8.61 10.00
N ILE A 65 11.79 7.34 10.08
CA ILE A 65 12.14 6.47 11.21
C ILE A 65 13.63 6.11 11.20
N ALA A 66 14.22 5.85 10.03
CA ALA A 66 15.65 5.64 9.92
C ALA A 66 16.43 6.86 10.42
N GLU A 67 15.96 8.07 10.11
CA GLU A 67 16.52 9.33 10.62
C GLU A 67 16.37 9.45 12.15
N LEU A 68 15.22 9.05 12.71
CA LEU A 68 15.03 9.00 14.17
C LEU A 68 15.96 8.00 14.86
N ILE A 69 16.15 6.82 14.29
CA ILE A 69 17.04 5.79 14.85
C ILE A 69 18.49 6.27 14.78
N MET A 70 18.91 6.85 13.64
CA MET A 70 20.24 7.45 13.49
C MET A 70 20.45 8.63 14.44
N GLY A 71 19.47 9.51 14.58
CA GLY A 71 19.52 10.65 15.51
C GLY A 71 19.60 10.19 16.97
N LEU A 72 18.89 9.12 17.33
CA LEU A 72 18.99 8.50 18.66
C LEU A 72 20.39 7.91 18.90
N ASP A 73 20.98 7.24 17.90
CA ASP A 73 22.35 6.71 17.98
C ASP A 73 23.38 7.83 18.16
N ASP A 74 23.25 8.94 17.41
CA ASP A 74 24.11 10.11 17.55
C ASP A 74 24.03 10.74 18.96
N VAL A 75 22.82 10.85 19.52
CA VAL A 75 22.62 11.34 20.90
C VAL A 75 23.21 10.36 21.91
N THR A 76 23.08 9.05 21.68
CA THR A 76 23.67 8.00 22.53
C THR A 76 25.20 8.03 22.50
N ALA A 77 25.79 8.24 21.32
CA ALA A 77 27.22 8.36 21.12
C ALA A 77 27.78 9.67 21.71
N ALA A 78 27.03 10.78 21.61
CA ALA A 78 27.36 12.02 22.30
C ALA A 78 27.29 11.87 23.82
N PHE A 79 26.24 11.23 24.35
CA PHE A 79 26.11 10.94 25.77
C PHE A 79 27.25 10.05 26.29
N SER A 80 27.63 9.02 25.54
CA SER A 80 28.74 8.13 25.90
C SER A 80 30.07 8.88 26.01
N ARG A 81 30.33 9.82 25.08
CA ARG A 81 31.50 10.72 25.13
C ARG A 81 31.45 11.65 26.34
N ASP A 82 30.32 12.31 26.58
CA ASP A 82 30.11 13.17 27.76
C ASP A 82 30.34 12.37 29.06
N PHE A 83 29.83 11.14 29.13
CA PHE A 83 29.98 10.25 30.27
C PHE A 83 31.43 9.83 30.51
N ASP A 84 32.18 9.49 29.45
CA ASP A 84 33.60 9.16 29.54
C ASP A 84 34.45 10.36 29.96
N GLU A 85 34.14 11.57 29.49
CA GLU A 85 34.78 12.81 29.96
C GLU A 85 34.48 13.06 31.45
N MET A 86 33.26 12.75 31.89
CA MET A 86 32.85 12.87 33.29
C MET A 86 33.49 11.84 34.21
N ARG A 87 33.79 10.64 33.70
CA ARG A 87 34.50 9.58 34.43
C ARG A 87 35.97 9.94 34.67
N ASN A 88 36.58 10.65 33.71
CA ASN A 88 37.97 11.06 33.77
C ASN A 88 38.16 12.36 34.58
N LYS A 89 39.36 12.56 35.13
CA LYS A 89 39.70 13.82 35.83
C LYS A 89 39.90 14.92 34.81
N THR A 90 39.30 16.08 35.04
CA THR A 90 39.61 17.25 34.20
C THR A 90 41.07 17.66 34.35
N GLY A 91 41.60 18.45 33.42
CA GLY A 91 42.95 18.97 33.52
C GLY A 91 43.20 19.71 34.84
N TRP A 92 42.19 20.44 35.33
CA TRP A 92 42.24 21.12 36.62
C TRP A 92 42.17 20.17 37.83
N GLU A 93 41.31 19.16 37.80
CA GLU A 93 41.24 18.14 38.86
C GLU A 93 42.49 17.27 38.91
N SER A 94 43.10 16.98 37.76
CA SER A 94 44.37 16.27 37.67
C SER A 94 45.51 17.11 38.28
N PHE A 95 45.54 18.40 37.98
CA PHE A 95 46.48 19.35 38.56
C PHE A 95 46.32 19.45 40.09
N VAL A 96 45.09 19.61 40.59
CA VAL A 96 44.79 19.58 42.04
C VAL A 96 45.13 18.21 42.65
N GLY A 97 44.99 17.12 41.89
CA GLY A 97 45.29 15.76 42.33
C GLY A 97 46.78 15.50 42.59
N ILE A 98 47.68 16.26 41.96
CA ILE A 98 49.13 16.23 42.25
C ILE A 98 49.40 16.75 43.67
N PHE A 99 48.61 17.73 44.14
CA PHE A 99 48.78 18.34 45.46
C PHE A 99 47.86 17.74 46.54
N SER A 100 46.65 17.31 46.19
CA SER A 100 45.66 16.75 47.09
C SER A 100 44.72 15.79 46.36
N LYS A 101 44.94 14.49 46.57
CA LYS A 101 44.09 13.41 46.02
C LYS A 101 42.65 13.51 46.53
N ALA A 102 42.46 13.73 47.83
CA ALA A 102 41.14 13.84 48.45
C ALA A 102 40.32 15.02 47.90
N LYS A 103 40.96 16.17 47.68
CA LYS A 103 40.29 17.35 47.12
C LYS A 103 39.92 17.16 45.64
N SER A 104 40.82 16.56 44.86
CA SER A 104 40.57 16.19 43.46
C SER A 104 39.41 15.20 43.31
N ASP A 105 39.33 14.20 44.20
CA ASP A 105 38.25 13.20 44.17
C ASP A 105 36.91 13.78 44.63
N SER A 106 36.91 14.70 45.62
CA SER A 106 35.71 15.45 46.02
C SER A 106 35.17 16.31 44.88
N MET A 107 36.03 17.07 44.20
CA MET A 107 35.63 17.91 43.06
C MET A 107 35.01 17.10 41.93
N ARG A 108 35.57 15.92 41.65
CA ARG A 108 35.00 14.99 40.66
C ARG A 108 33.63 14.47 41.11
N GLN A 109 33.47 14.08 42.37
CA GLN A 109 32.19 13.62 42.91
C GLN A 109 31.12 14.72 42.86
N ASP A 110 31.49 15.96 43.17
CA ASP A 110 30.57 17.11 43.13
C ASP A 110 30.13 17.39 41.69
N ARG A 111 31.04 17.32 40.70
CA ARG A 111 30.70 17.43 39.28
C ARG A 111 29.78 16.30 38.81
N ILE A 112 30.09 15.05 39.19
CA ILE A 112 29.26 13.89 38.82
C ILE A 112 27.87 14.02 39.43
N ARG A 113 27.75 14.48 40.68
CA ARG A 113 26.45 14.71 41.34
C ARG A 113 25.66 15.88 40.76
N THR A 114 26.33 16.91 40.26
CA THR A 114 25.66 18.10 39.69
C THR A 114 25.34 17.96 38.21
N ALA A 115 25.94 17.00 37.52
CA ALA A 115 25.47 16.59 36.21
C ALA A 115 24.32 15.60 36.38
N ASN A 116 23.15 15.97 35.88
CA ASN A 116 21.95 15.14 35.88
C ASN A 116 22.07 14.00 34.84
N ILE A 117 22.94 13.03 35.11
CA ILE A 117 23.17 11.87 34.23
C ILE A 117 21.90 11.01 34.15
N ASP A 118 21.25 10.79 35.30
CA ASP A 118 20.04 9.98 35.38
C ASP A 118 18.89 10.58 34.56
N ASP A 119 18.68 11.91 34.63
CA ASP A 119 17.66 12.59 33.84
C ASP A 119 17.92 12.45 32.32
N LYS A 120 19.19 12.55 31.90
CA LYS A 120 19.57 12.38 30.47
C LYS A 120 19.39 10.94 29.98
N LEU A 121 19.70 9.95 30.82
CA LEU A 121 19.47 8.53 30.48
C LEU A 121 17.98 8.22 30.41
N GLN A 122 17.19 8.73 31.36
CA GLN A 122 15.74 8.57 31.34
C GLN A 122 15.10 9.22 30.12
N ASP A 123 15.57 10.40 29.72
CA ASP A 123 15.11 11.07 28.50
C ASP A 123 15.44 10.26 27.23
N LEU A 124 16.64 9.66 27.17
CA LEU A 124 17.05 8.83 26.04
C LEU A 124 16.23 7.54 25.94
N ILE A 125 16.00 6.87 27.09
CA ILE A 125 15.15 5.68 27.17
C ILE A 125 13.72 6.04 26.78
N ALA A 126 13.17 7.15 27.27
CA ALA A 126 11.83 7.59 26.93
C ALA A 126 11.69 7.86 25.41
N LYS A 127 12.69 8.49 24.77
CA LYS A 127 12.68 8.68 23.30
C LYS A 127 12.79 7.36 22.54
N SER A 128 13.63 6.43 23.01
CA SER A 128 13.74 5.08 22.45
C SER A 128 12.40 4.34 22.52
N ASP A 129 11.73 4.38 23.68
CA ASP A 129 10.44 3.70 23.90
C ASP A 129 9.36 4.27 22.98
N VAL A 130 9.35 5.60 22.76
CA VAL A 130 8.43 6.24 21.80
C VAL A 130 8.69 5.77 20.36
N ILE A 131 9.96 5.69 19.94
CA ILE A 131 10.32 5.21 18.59
C ILE A 131 9.91 3.74 18.41
N VAL A 132 10.14 2.91 19.42
CA VAL A 132 9.70 1.49 19.41
C VAL A 132 8.18 1.40 19.30
N SER A 133 7.44 2.18 20.10
CA SER A 133 5.97 2.19 20.03
C SER A 133 5.44 2.64 18.66
N LEU A 134 6.11 3.60 18.01
CA LEU A 134 5.77 4.01 16.64
C LEU A 134 6.00 2.88 15.63
N LEU A 135 7.13 2.19 15.73
CA LEU A 135 7.47 1.04 14.88
C LEU A 135 6.47 -0.11 15.05
N GLU A 136 6.13 -0.46 16.29
CA GLU A 136 5.14 -1.51 16.59
C GLU A 136 3.74 -1.15 16.06
N GLY A 137 3.34 0.13 16.19
CA GLY A 137 2.07 0.61 15.67
C GLY A 137 2.01 0.57 14.14
N GLN A 138 3.10 0.94 13.47
CA GLN A 138 3.19 0.84 12.02
C GLN A 138 3.19 -0.61 11.54
N LEU A 139 3.96 -1.49 12.18
CA LEU A 139 4.01 -2.91 11.84
C LEU A 139 2.62 -3.53 11.95
N THR A 140 1.93 -3.29 13.06
CA THR A 140 0.56 -3.79 13.27
C THR A 140 -0.38 -3.33 12.15
N MET A 141 -0.33 -2.04 11.78
CA MET A 141 -1.14 -1.51 10.69
C MET A 141 -0.80 -2.16 9.34
N LEU A 142 0.48 -2.34 9.05
CA LEU A 142 0.95 -2.98 7.82
C LEU A 142 0.51 -4.45 7.73
N GLU A 143 0.58 -5.19 8.84
CA GLU A 143 0.08 -6.57 8.95
C GLU A 143 -1.44 -6.64 8.73
N GLU A 144 -2.22 -5.74 9.33
CA GLU A 144 -3.67 -5.66 9.12
C GLU A 144 -4.02 -5.37 7.65
N GLN A 145 -3.31 -4.43 7.03
CA GLN A 145 -3.49 -4.14 5.62
C GLN A 145 -3.12 -5.33 4.74
N LYS A 146 -2.09 -6.09 5.14
CA LYS A 146 -1.63 -7.26 4.38
C LYS A 146 -2.68 -8.33 4.29
N VAL A 147 -3.27 -8.68 5.42
CA VAL A 147 -4.36 -9.65 5.47
C VAL A 147 -5.54 -9.20 4.59
N LYS A 148 -5.86 -7.90 4.61
CA LYS A 148 -6.94 -7.33 3.77
C LYS A 148 -6.61 -7.41 2.27
N VAL A 149 -5.40 -7.02 1.87
CA VAL A 149 -4.96 -7.05 0.47
C VAL A 149 -4.90 -8.49 -0.04
N GLU A 150 -4.36 -9.43 0.75
CA GLU A 150 -4.32 -10.86 0.40
C GLU A 150 -5.73 -11.42 0.19
N THR A 151 -6.66 -11.14 1.10
CA THR A 151 -8.07 -11.56 0.97
C THR A 151 -8.72 -10.97 -0.28
N ASN A 152 -8.54 -9.66 -0.50
CA ASN A 152 -9.08 -8.98 -1.67
C ASN A 152 -8.48 -9.53 -2.98
N LEU A 153 -7.17 -9.81 -3.00
CA LEU A 153 -6.47 -10.35 -4.17
C LEU A 153 -6.96 -11.75 -4.52
N SER A 154 -7.14 -12.62 -3.52
CA SER A 154 -7.70 -13.96 -3.72
C SER A 154 -9.09 -13.88 -4.35
N GLU A 155 -9.98 -13.07 -3.77
CA GLU A 155 -11.34 -12.93 -4.32
C GLU A 155 -11.34 -12.29 -5.73
N THR A 156 -10.43 -11.34 -6.02
CA THR A 156 -10.31 -10.76 -7.37
C THR A 156 -9.77 -11.76 -8.38
N LEU A 157 -8.88 -12.67 -7.97
CA LEU A 157 -8.42 -13.78 -8.81
C LEU A 157 -9.59 -14.70 -9.18
N ASP A 158 -10.41 -15.08 -8.20
CA ASP A 158 -11.61 -15.90 -8.43
C ASP A 158 -12.58 -15.20 -9.40
N GLU A 159 -12.80 -13.89 -9.22
CA GLU A 159 -13.68 -13.10 -10.10
C GLU A 159 -13.14 -12.99 -11.53
N ARG A 160 -11.81 -12.87 -11.67
CA ARG A 160 -11.16 -12.88 -12.99
C ARG A 160 -11.29 -14.25 -13.65
N GLU A 161 -11.06 -15.33 -12.92
CA GLU A 161 -11.22 -16.69 -13.43
C GLU A 161 -12.64 -16.92 -13.95
N ALA A 162 -13.66 -16.54 -13.17
CA ALA A 162 -15.05 -16.61 -13.59
C ALA A 162 -15.32 -15.76 -14.85
N THR A 163 -14.82 -14.52 -14.88
CA THR A 163 -15.00 -13.61 -16.03
C THR A 163 -14.33 -14.13 -17.29
N VAL A 164 -13.14 -14.74 -17.17
CA VAL A 164 -12.44 -15.37 -18.29
C VAL A 164 -13.19 -16.59 -18.80
N GLY A 165 -13.72 -17.44 -17.90
CA GLY A 165 -14.55 -18.58 -18.29
C GLY A 165 -15.82 -18.18 -19.04
N GLU A 166 -16.51 -17.12 -18.58
CA GLU A 166 -17.67 -16.56 -19.29
C GLU A 166 -17.29 -15.98 -20.66
N LEU A 167 -16.12 -15.33 -20.77
CA LEU A 167 -15.62 -14.77 -22.01
C LEU A 167 -15.25 -15.86 -23.02
N GLU A 168 -14.67 -16.97 -22.57
CA GLU A 168 -14.40 -18.14 -23.41
C GLU A 168 -15.70 -18.78 -23.92
N ALA A 169 -16.70 -18.94 -23.05
CA ALA A 169 -18.03 -19.44 -23.44
C ALA A 169 -18.69 -18.52 -24.47
N LEU A 170 -18.62 -17.19 -24.27
CA LEU A 170 -19.19 -16.21 -25.18
C LEU A 170 -18.49 -16.20 -26.54
N ARG A 171 -17.17 -16.34 -26.57
CA ARG A 171 -16.41 -16.52 -27.82
C ARG A 171 -16.82 -17.79 -28.56
N ALA A 172 -17.02 -18.90 -27.85
CA ALA A 172 -17.50 -20.13 -28.45
C ALA A 172 -18.91 -19.98 -29.04
N ASP A 173 -19.81 -19.29 -28.34
CA ASP A 173 -21.17 -18.97 -28.83
C ASP A 173 -21.13 -18.09 -30.09
N ILE A 174 -20.28 -17.05 -30.12
CA ILE A 174 -20.11 -16.17 -31.29
C ILE A 174 -19.61 -16.98 -32.48
N GLN A 175 -18.58 -17.82 -32.28
CA GLN A 175 -18.06 -18.69 -33.33
C GLN A 175 -19.08 -19.73 -33.81
N ALA A 176 -19.98 -20.20 -32.94
CA ALA A 176 -21.05 -21.13 -33.30
C ALA A 176 -22.16 -20.47 -34.13
N LEU A 177 -22.35 -19.15 -34.02
CA LEU A 177 -23.31 -18.40 -34.83
C LEU A 177 -22.81 -18.16 -36.26
N ASP A 178 -21.49 -18.07 -36.49
CA ASP A 178 -20.93 -17.81 -37.82
C ASP A 178 -21.41 -18.83 -38.89
N PRO A 179 -21.37 -20.16 -38.67
CA PRO A 179 -21.91 -21.13 -39.63
C PRO A 179 -23.42 -21.01 -39.85
N GLU A 180 -24.19 -20.63 -38.83
CA GLU A 180 -25.64 -20.47 -38.94
C GLU A 180 -26.00 -19.26 -39.81
N ILE A 181 -25.31 -18.14 -39.60
CA ILE A 181 -25.41 -16.92 -40.42
C ILE A 181 -25.08 -17.24 -41.88
N ILE A 182 -23.92 -17.88 -42.13
CA ILE A 182 -23.51 -18.26 -43.49
C ILE A 182 -24.55 -19.19 -44.14
N ARG A 183 -25.12 -20.13 -43.39
CA ARG A 183 -26.15 -21.04 -43.91
C ARG A 183 -27.44 -20.29 -44.29
N LEU A 184 -27.84 -19.29 -43.50
CA LEU A 184 -29.01 -18.47 -43.79
C LEU A 184 -28.77 -17.57 -45.00
N GLU A 185 -27.59 -16.97 -45.12
CA GLU A 185 -27.18 -16.19 -46.30
C GLU A 185 -27.19 -17.05 -47.58
N GLN A 186 -26.66 -18.27 -47.52
CA GLN A 186 -26.69 -19.21 -48.66
C GLN A 186 -28.12 -19.63 -49.04
N LYS A 187 -29.02 -19.83 -48.06
CA LYS A 187 -30.43 -20.11 -48.34
C LYS A 187 -31.11 -18.92 -49.01
N ILE A 188 -30.89 -17.70 -48.52
CA ILE A 188 -31.42 -16.46 -49.11
C ILE A 188 -30.93 -16.30 -50.56
N ALA A 189 -29.64 -16.56 -50.82
CA ALA A 189 -29.06 -16.46 -52.15
C ALA A 189 -29.65 -17.45 -53.17
N ASN A 190 -30.09 -18.63 -52.70
CA ASN A 190 -30.68 -19.68 -53.54
C ASN A 190 -32.22 -19.62 -53.60
N GLU A 191 -32.88 -18.80 -52.79
CA GLU A 191 -34.33 -18.71 -52.72
C GLU A 191 -34.88 -17.81 -53.84
N THR A 192 -35.90 -18.29 -54.56
CA THR A 192 -36.48 -17.62 -55.73
C THR A 192 -37.87 -17.06 -55.44
N ASP A 193 -38.57 -17.57 -54.42
CA ASP A 193 -39.84 -17.01 -53.97
C ASP A 193 -39.63 -15.76 -53.12
N ALA A 194 -40.29 -14.67 -53.51
CA ALA A 194 -40.18 -13.37 -52.83
C ALA A 194 -40.70 -13.44 -51.38
N ALA A 195 -41.78 -14.19 -51.13
CA ALA A 195 -42.35 -14.30 -49.79
C ALA A 195 -41.49 -15.15 -48.85
N ALA A 196 -40.95 -16.28 -49.33
CA ALA A 196 -39.99 -17.09 -48.59
C ALA A 196 -38.68 -16.33 -48.31
N ARG A 197 -38.17 -15.58 -49.29
CA ARG A 197 -36.97 -14.77 -49.13
C ARG A 197 -37.10 -13.71 -48.04
N THR A 198 -38.21 -12.97 -47.98
CA THR A 198 -38.43 -11.97 -46.93
C THR A 198 -38.46 -12.59 -45.52
N LYS A 199 -38.98 -13.81 -45.36
CA LYS A 199 -38.94 -14.53 -44.07
C LYS A 199 -37.51 -14.86 -43.66
N LEU A 200 -36.71 -15.39 -44.59
CA LEU A 200 -35.30 -15.71 -44.32
C LEU A 200 -34.47 -14.44 -44.04
N GLU A 201 -34.74 -13.33 -44.73
CA GLU A 201 -34.09 -12.03 -44.44
C GLU A 201 -34.46 -11.51 -43.04
N THR A 202 -35.68 -11.80 -42.56
CA THR A 202 -36.09 -11.49 -41.17
C THR A 202 -35.33 -12.36 -40.16
N GLU A 203 -35.23 -13.66 -40.40
CA GLU A 203 -34.45 -14.59 -39.56
C GLU A 203 -32.95 -14.20 -39.51
N LEU A 204 -32.38 -13.78 -40.65
CA LEU A 204 -31.00 -13.29 -40.71
C LEU A 204 -30.82 -12.00 -39.90
N ALA A 205 -31.78 -11.06 -39.97
CA ALA A 205 -31.74 -9.84 -39.18
C ALA A 205 -31.80 -10.12 -37.68
N GLU A 206 -32.66 -11.04 -37.23
CA GLU A 206 -32.74 -11.47 -35.84
C GLU A 206 -31.44 -12.13 -35.36
N MET A 207 -30.82 -12.96 -36.20
CA MET A 207 -29.57 -13.63 -35.84
C MET A 207 -28.38 -12.66 -35.81
N ASN A 208 -28.31 -11.71 -36.74
CA ASN A 208 -27.33 -10.63 -36.71
C ASN A 208 -27.51 -9.73 -35.48
N ALA A 209 -28.74 -9.48 -35.04
CA ALA A 209 -28.99 -8.75 -33.80
C ALA A 209 -28.43 -9.50 -32.58
N LYS A 210 -28.68 -10.81 -32.47
CA LYS A 210 -28.11 -11.66 -31.41
C LYS A 210 -26.58 -11.74 -31.46
N TYR A 211 -26.00 -11.82 -32.66
CA TYR A 211 -24.56 -11.82 -32.86
C TYR A 211 -23.95 -10.52 -32.33
N ASN A 212 -24.49 -9.37 -32.74
CA ASN A 212 -24.02 -8.05 -32.29
C ASN A 212 -24.16 -7.88 -30.77
N GLU A 213 -25.25 -8.37 -30.18
CA GLU A 213 -25.44 -8.36 -28.73
C GLU A 213 -24.35 -9.18 -28.01
N LYS A 214 -24.06 -10.39 -28.48
CA LYS A 214 -22.99 -11.23 -27.92
C LYS A 214 -21.61 -10.61 -28.07
N VAL A 215 -21.30 -10.02 -29.23
CA VAL A 215 -20.04 -9.29 -29.44
C VAL A 215 -19.93 -8.10 -28.48
N GLN A 216 -21.01 -7.36 -28.25
CA GLN A 216 -21.02 -6.28 -27.27
C GLN A 216 -20.76 -6.80 -25.85
N GLN A 217 -21.39 -7.91 -25.46
CA GLN A 217 -21.14 -8.55 -24.18
C GLN A 217 -19.67 -9.02 -24.04
N GLU A 218 -19.05 -9.48 -25.13
CA GLU A 218 -17.64 -9.90 -25.13
C GLU A 218 -16.72 -8.72 -24.83
N GLN A 219 -16.96 -7.58 -25.46
CA GLN A 219 -16.18 -6.36 -25.22
C GLN A 219 -16.29 -5.89 -23.76
N VAL A 220 -17.49 -5.94 -23.17
CA VAL A 220 -17.71 -5.59 -21.76
C VAL A 220 -16.95 -6.55 -20.83
N LYS A 221 -17.02 -7.86 -21.08
CA LYS A 221 -16.31 -8.88 -20.28
C LYS A 221 -14.79 -8.77 -20.45
N LEU A 222 -14.31 -8.43 -21.64
CA LEU A 222 -12.89 -8.23 -21.91
C LEU A 222 -12.35 -7.02 -21.14
N ALA A 223 -13.06 -5.90 -21.19
CA ALA A 223 -12.71 -4.69 -20.43
C ALA A 223 -12.69 -5.00 -18.92
N LYS A 224 -13.70 -5.70 -18.41
CA LYS A 224 -13.74 -6.14 -17.00
C LYS A 224 -12.53 -7.01 -16.65
N SER A 225 -12.18 -8.00 -17.48
CA SER A 225 -11.03 -8.88 -17.25
C SER A 225 -9.71 -8.12 -17.20
N GLN A 226 -9.51 -7.15 -18.10
CA GLN A 226 -8.32 -6.30 -18.10
C GLN A 226 -8.21 -5.42 -16.84
N THR A 227 -9.33 -4.85 -16.38
CA THR A 227 -9.34 -4.08 -15.13
C THR A 227 -9.00 -4.96 -13.93
N LEU A 228 -9.55 -6.18 -13.85
CA LEU A 228 -9.23 -7.14 -12.78
C LEU A 228 -7.74 -7.54 -12.81
N GLU A 229 -7.17 -7.74 -14.00
CA GLU A 229 -5.74 -8.06 -14.16
C GLU A 229 -4.83 -6.94 -13.64
N ARG A 230 -5.14 -5.67 -13.97
CA ARG A 230 -4.41 -4.52 -13.42
C ARG A 230 -4.49 -4.46 -11.90
N TYR A 231 -5.65 -4.79 -11.31
CA TYR A 231 -5.80 -4.83 -9.85
C TYR A 231 -4.98 -5.95 -9.22
N ILE A 232 -4.93 -7.13 -9.86
CA ILE A 232 -4.10 -8.27 -9.42
C ILE A 232 -2.63 -7.90 -9.44
N GLU A 233 -2.14 -7.26 -10.51
CA GLU A 233 -0.74 -6.86 -10.63
C GLU A 233 -0.34 -5.90 -9.52
N LYS A 234 -1.15 -4.85 -9.28
CA LYS A 234 -0.90 -3.90 -8.19
C LYS A 234 -0.96 -4.56 -6.81
N GLY A 235 -1.91 -5.47 -6.58
CA GLY A 235 -2.03 -6.21 -5.32
C GLY A 235 -0.84 -7.14 -5.07
N LYS A 236 -0.29 -7.80 -6.10
CA LYS A 236 0.90 -8.63 -5.98
C LYS A 236 2.13 -7.82 -5.59
N THR A 237 2.38 -6.70 -6.25
CA THR A 237 3.50 -5.80 -5.91
C THR A 237 3.46 -5.38 -4.44
N TRP A 238 2.26 -5.14 -3.91
CA TRP A 238 2.06 -4.77 -2.51
C TRP A 238 2.37 -5.92 -1.53
N VAL A 239 1.96 -7.16 -1.84
CA VAL A 239 2.23 -8.33 -0.99
C VAL A 239 3.70 -8.76 -1.01
N ASP A 240 4.38 -8.53 -2.14
CA ASP A 240 5.79 -8.89 -2.36
C ASP A 240 6.79 -7.86 -1.78
N SER A 241 6.32 -6.64 -1.41
CA SER A 241 7.14 -5.58 -0.80
C SER A 241 7.21 -5.72 0.73
#